data_AF-A0A7S3UNE7-F1
#
_entry.id   AF-A0A7S3UNE7-F1
#
_cell.length_a   1.000
_cell.length_b   1.000
_cell.length_c   1.000
_cell.angle_alpha   90.00
_cell.angle_beta   90.00
_cell.angle_gamma   90.00
#
_symmetry.space_group_name_H-M   'P 1'
#
loop_
_entity.id
_entity.type
_entity.pdbx_description
1 polymer ?
#
loop_
_entity_poly.entity_id
_entity_poly.type
_entity_poly.pdbx_seq_one_letter_code
_entity_poly.pdbx_strand_id
1 'polypeptide(L)'
;IDGFGGLRSKTKVITGVSLPASIESIKARLPVWNFDGSSTGQAPGEDSEVILKPQAVFRDPFRGGSNVLVMADCYTPGGEAIPTNTRAGAAALFAQKPEEEPWFGIEQEYTLFKDGTPLGWPKCNARSMGPCVQLGYPS
;
A
#
# COMPACT_ATOMS: atom_id res chain seq x y z
N ILE A 1 4.76 0.46 3.50
CA ILE A 1 4.91 -0.99 3.75
C ILE A 1 5.68 -1.12 5.05
N ASP A 2 5.23 -1.93 5.99
CA ASP A 2 5.90 -2.12 7.28
C ASP A 2 7.05 -3.16 7.21
N GLY A 3 7.71 -3.39 8.35
CA GLY A 3 8.79 -4.36 8.51
C GLY A 3 8.42 -5.80 8.20
N PHE A 4 7.13 -6.11 8.15
CA PHE A 4 6.58 -7.45 7.94
C PHE A 4 5.90 -7.61 6.57
N GLY A 5 6.02 -6.61 5.69
CA GLY A 5 5.39 -6.60 4.37
C GLY A 5 3.92 -6.15 4.38
N GLY A 6 3.39 -5.70 5.51
CA GLY A 6 2.03 -5.21 5.66
C GLY A 6 1.82 -3.78 5.15
N LEU A 7 0.59 -3.48 4.71
CA LEU A 7 0.17 -2.12 4.40
C LEU A 7 -0.22 -1.38 5.69
N ARG A 8 0.25 -0.14 5.84
CA ARG A 8 -0.10 0.78 6.93
C ARG A 8 -0.54 2.11 6.33
N SER A 9 -1.47 2.79 6.98
CA SER A 9 -1.90 4.13 6.57
C SER A 9 -2.34 4.97 7.77
N LYS A 10 -2.31 6.29 7.58
CA LYS A 10 -2.88 7.29 8.49
C LYS A 10 -3.30 8.52 7.70
N THR A 11 -4.14 9.36 8.31
CA THR A 11 -4.77 10.48 7.59
C THR A 11 -4.28 11.81 8.14
N LYS A 12 -3.91 12.73 7.23
CA LYS A 12 -3.59 14.14 7.54
C LYS A 12 -4.57 15.05 6.84
N VAL A 13 -5.06 16.05 7.56
CA VAL A 13 -5.80 17.16 6.95
C VAL A 13 -4.81 18.16 6.41
N ILE A 14 -4.97 18.56 5.15
CA ILE A 14 -4.16 19.58 4.49
C ILE A 14 -5.10 20.71 4.06
N THR A 15 -4.75 21.94 4.41
CA THR A 15 -5.50 23.13 4.02
C THR A 15 -4.83 23.82 2.83
N GLY A 16 -5.55 24.74 2.17
CA GLY A 16 -4.98 25.53 1.07
C GLY A 16 -4.88 24.81 -0.28
N VAL A 17 -5.59 23.70 -0.46
CA VAL A 17 -5.77 23.03 -1.76
C VAL A 17 -7.22 23.18 -2.19
N SER A 18 -7.49 24.05 -3.17
CA SER A 18 -8.81 24.22 -3.77
C SER A 18 -8.96 23.35 -5.02
N LEU A 19 -10.11 22.69 -5.16
CA LEU A 19 -10.43 21.93 -6.37
C LEU A 19 -11.10 22.81 -7.44
N PRO A 20 -10.94 22.49 -8.74
CA PRO A 20 -10.20 21.34 -9.27
C PRO A 20 -8.69 21.57 -9.26
N ALA A 21 -7.95 20.66 -8.62
CA ALA A 21 -6.49 20.65 -8.60
C ALA A 21 -6.00 19.41 -9.35
N SER A 22 -4.98 19.55 -10.19
CA SER A 22 -4.33 18.41 -10.81
C SER A 22 -3.61 17.56 -9.75
N ILE A 23 -3.46 16.26 -10.00
CA ILE A 23 -2.72 15.36 -9.10
C ILE A 23 -1.30 15.89 -8.84
N GLU A 24 -0.65 16.44 -9.86
CA GLU A 24 0.68 17.05 -9.75
C GLU A 24 0.69 18.25 -8.82
N SER A 25 -0.30 19.15 -8.93
CA SER A 25 -0.40 20.32 -8.06
C SER A 25 -0.66 19.95 -6.59
N ILE A 26 -1.41 18.86 -6.36
CA ILE A 26 -1.62 18.30 -5.02
C ILE A 26 -0.30 17.74 -4.50
N LYS A 27 0.38 16.88 -5.29
CA LYS A 27 1.65 16.25 -4.90
C LYS A 27 2.71 17.28 -4.52
N ALA A 28 2.82 18.38 -5.25
CA ALA A 28 3.77 19.46 -4.98
C ALA A 28 3.57 20.15 -3.62
N ARG A 29 2.39 20.02 -3.01
CA ARG A 29 2.04 20.61 -1.70
C ARG A 29 2.03 19.59 -0.56
N LEU A 30 2.28 18.31 -0.84
CA LEU A 30 2.26 17.29 0.20
C LEU A 30 3.51 17.43 1.08
N PRO A 31 3.34 17.60 2.40
CA PRO A 31 4.47 17.66 3.30
C PRO A 31 5.12 16.28 3.46
N VAL A 32 6.43 16.28 3.69
CA VAL A 32 7.09 15.14 4.33
C VAL A 32 6.42 14.92 5.69
N TRP A 33 6.25 13.66 6.05
CA TRP A 33 5.67 13.28 7.33
C TRP A 33 6.55 12.22 7.99
N ASN A 34 6.14 11.72 9.15
CA ASN A 34 6.87 10.77 9.94
C ASN A 34 5.91 9.79 10.61
N PHE A 35 6.38 8.67 11.15
CA PHE A 35 5.61 7.78 12.01
C PHE A 35 6.56 7.05 12.98
N ASP A 36 5.97 6.37 13.97
CA ASP A 36 6.69 5.49 14.89
C ASP A 36 7.00 4.15 14.21
N GLY A 37 8.26 3.98 13.83
CA GLY A 37 8.84 2.79 13.22
C GLY A 37 8.93 1.58 14.16
N SER A 38 8.95 1.78 15.48
CA SER A 38 9.05 0.67 16.44
C SER A 38 7.80 -0.21 16.41
N SER A 39 6.61 0.42 16.29
CA SER A 39 5.30 -0.23 16.14
C SER A 39 5.10 -0.97 14.80
N THR A 40 6.09 -0.88 13.90
CA THR A 40 6.03 -1.43 12.54
C THR A 40 7.24 -2.31 12.21
N GLY A 41 8.16 -2.52 13.16
CA GLY A 41 9.38 -3.31 12.94
C GLY A 41 10.37 -2.62 11.99
N GLN A 42 10.37 -1.28 11.93
CA GLN A 42 11.20 -0.50 10.99
C GLN A 42 12.27 0.35 11.68
N ALA A 43 12.20 0.49 13.01
CA ALA A 43 13.16 1.25 13.79
C ALA A 43 13.23 0.70 15.24
N PRO A 44 14.37 0.82 15.96
CA PRO A 44 14.46 0.47 17.36
C PRO A 44 13.62 1.41 18.24
N GLY A 45 13.38 1.03 19.50
CA GLY A 45 12.54 1.84 20.40
C GLY A 45 13.16 3.18 20.82
N GLU A 46 14.49 3.25 20.87
CA GLU A 46 15.25 4.44 21.31
C GLU A 46 15.38 5.53 20.23
N ASP A 47 15.33 5.13 18.96
CA ASP A 47 15.28 6.01 17.80
C ASP A 47 14.24 5.46 16.82
N SER A 48 12.99 5.76 17.11
CA SER A 48 11.84 5.13 16.46
C SER A 48 11.30 5.93 15.28
N GLU A 49 11.83 7.11 14.98
CA GLU A 49 11.27 7.96 13.94
C GLU A 49 11.59 7.44 12.53
N VAL A 50 10.55 7.27 11.71
CA VAL A 50 10.69 6.96 10.29
C VAL A 50 9.98 8.01 9.46
N ILE A 51 10.66 8.51 8.43
CA ILE A 51 10.21 9.60 7.57
C ILE A 51 9.47 9.05 6.34
N LEU A 52 8.30 9.62 6.06
CA LEU A 52 7.46 9.35 4.90
C LEU A 52 7.68 10.44 3.84
N LYS A 53 8.22 10.05 2.68
CA LYS A 53 8.35 10.93 1.51
C LYS A 53 7.27 10.58 0.47
N PRO A 54 6.33 11.48 0.16
CA PRO A 54 5.29 11.25 -0.86
C PRO A 54 5.86 10.93 -2.25
N GLN A 55 5.34 9.90 -2.92
CA GLN A 55 5.82 9.45 -4.24
C GLN A 55 4.73 9.44 -5.31
N ALA A 56 3.55 8.93 -4.99
CA ALA A 56 2.42 8.90 -5.91
C ALA A 56 1.12 9.28 -5.21
N VAL A 57 0.21 9.89 -5.96
CA VAL A 57 -1.04 10.45 -5.45
C VAL A 57 -2.17 9.95 -6.32
N PHE A 58 -3.23 9.47 -5.68
CA PHE A 58 -4.44 8.95 -6.32
C PHE A 58 -5.67 9.59 -5.66
N ARG A 59 -6.77 9.72 -6.40
CA ARG A 59 -8.04 10.14 -5.79
C ARG A 59 -8.50 9.07 -4.80
N ASP A 60 -9.00 9.48 -3.64
CA ASP A 60 -9.50 8.56 -2.62
C ASP A 60 -10.93 8.12 -2.99
N PRO A 61 -11.14 6.85 -3.42
CA PRO A 61 -12.46 6.38 -3.82
C PRO A 61 -13.39 6.12 -2.63
N PHE A 62 -12.86 6.04 -1.41
CA PHE A 62 -13.62 5.74 -0.21
C PHE A 62 -14.22 7.02 0.39
N ARG A 63 -13.42 8.10 0.44
CA ARG A 63 -13.87 9.40 0.96
C ARG A 63 -14.45 10.31 -0.13
N GLY A 64 -14.04 10.12 -1.37
CA GLY A 64 -14.46 10.96 -2.50
C GLY A 64 -14.05 12.43 -2.35
N GLY A 65 -14.68 13.30 -3.16
CA GLY A 65 -14.45 14.74 -3.11
C GLY A 65 -13.00 15.14 -3.40
N SER A 66 -12.40 15.92 -2.50
CA SER A 66 -11.01 16.40 -2.57
C SER A 66 -9.99 15.53 -1.85
N ASN A 67 -10.41 14.38 -1.33
CA ASN A 67 -9.53 13.48 -0.60
C ASN A 67 -8.64 12.69 -1.56
N VAL A 68 -7.42 12.40 -1.11
CA VAL A 68 -6.42 11.67 -1.88
C VAL A 68 -5.76 10.57 -1.05
N LEU A 69 -5.36 9.51 -1.74
CA LEU A 69 -4.45 8.50 -1.23
C LEU A 69 -3.03 8.86 -1.67
N VAL A 70 -2.09 8.76 -0.74
CA VAL A 70 -0.68 9.09 -0.98
C VAL A 70 0.15 7.84 -0.71
N MET A 71 0.82 7.33 -1.74
CA MET A 71 1.85 6.31 -1.61
C MET A 71 3.16 7.00 -1.27
N ALA A 72 3.85 6.53 -0.24
CA ALA A 72 5.07 7.14 0.27
C ALA A 72 6.18 6.11 0.48
N ASP A 73 7.41 6.58 0.32
CA ASP A 73 8.62 5.86 0.67
C ASP A 73 9.05 6.15 2.10
N CYS A 74 9.77 5.21 2.70
CA CYS A 74 10.25 5.30 4.07
C CYS A 74 11.76 5.56 4.13
N TYR A 75 12.18 6.48 4.99
CA TYR A 75 13.55 6.90 5.17
C TYR A 75 13.88 7.07 6.66
N THR A 76 15.17 6.98 7.00
CA THR A 76 15.68 7.43 8.29
C THR A 76 15.57 8.96 8.39
N PRO A 77 15.62 9.54 9.60
CA PRO A 77 15.72 10.99 9.78
C PRO A 77 16.93 11.61 9.07
N GLY A 78 18.03 10.85 8.94
CA GLY A 78 19.21 11.23 8.16
C GLY A 78 19.00 11.25 6.64
N GLY A 79 17.84 10.81 6.15
CA GLY A 79 17.45 10.85 4.74
C GLY A 79 17.84 9.61 3.95
N GLU A 80 18.38 8.57 4.60
CA GLU A 80 18.74 7.29 3.99
C GLU A 80 17.52 6.39 3.87
N ALA A 81 17.43 5.60 2.80
CA ALA A 81 16.32 4.66 2.64
C ALA A 81 16.43 3.55 3.71
N ILE A 82 15.35 3.30 4.45
CA ILE A 82 15.36 2.20 5.42
C ILE A 82 15.46 0.84 4.70
N PRO A 83 15.93 -0.24 5.34
CA PRO A 83 16.14 -1.53 4.68
C PRO A 83 14.90 -2.11 3.98
N THR A 84 13.70 -1.82 4.48
CA THR A 84 12.43 -2.29 3.88
C THR A 84 11.90 -1.40 2.75
N ASN A 85 12.58 -0.30 2.43
CA ASN A 85 12.24 0.54 1.29
C ASN A 85 12.85 -0.05 -0.01
N THR A 86 12.15 -1.03 -0.57
CA THR A 86 12.54 -1.66 -1.84
C THR A 86 12.36 -0.74 -3.06
N ARG A 87 11.49 0.28 -2.96
CA ARG A 87 11.25 1.24 -4.05
C ARG A 87 12.48 2.08 -4.35
N ALA A 88 13.28 2.47 -3.34
CA ALA A 88 14.47 3.28 -3.56
C ALA A 88 15.46 2.62 -4.54
N GLY A 89 15.72 1.32 -4.38
CA GLY A 89 16.55 0.55 -5.31
C GLY A 89 15.91 0.40 -6.69
N ALA A 90 14.61 0.11 -6.75
CA ALA A 90 13.88 0.02 -8.02
C ALA A 90 13.91 1.36 -8.80
N ALA A 91 13.69 2.47 -8.12
CA ALA A 91 13.74 3.81 -8.71
C ALA A 91 15.12 4.14 -9.28
N ALA A 92 16.20 3.77 -8.56
CA ALA A 92 17.57 3.93 -9.04
C ALA A 92 17.84 3.09 -10.30
N LEU A 93 17.31 1.86 -10.39
CA LEU A 93 17.42 1.02 -11.59
C LEU A 93 16.65 1.60 -12.78
N PHE A 94 15.39 1.99 -12.58
CA PHE A 94 14.58 2.58 -13.65
C PHE A 94 15.12 3.92 -14.17
N ALA A 95 15.90 4.63 -13.36
CA ALA A 95 16.56 5.87 -13.78
C ALA A 95 17.80 5.66 -14.67
N GLN A 96 18.35 4.44 -14.77
CA GLN A 96 19.60 4.20 -15.52
C GLN A 96 19.43 4.23 -17.03
N LYS A 97 18.27 3.76 -17.54
CA LYS A 97 17.96 3.67 -18.97
C LYS A 97 16.51 4.09 -19.25
N PRO A 98 16.18 5.38 -19.06
CA PRO A 98 14.82 5.87 -19.27
C PRO A 98 14.32 5.67 -20.71
N GLU A 99 15.22 5.60 -21.69
CA GLU A 99 14.94 5.42 -23.12
C GLU A 99 14.39 4.04 -23.51
N GLU A 100 14.55 3.02 -22.65
CA GLU A 100 14.07 1.65 -22.93
C GLU A 100 12.56 1.50 -22.69
N GLU A 101 11.94 2.47 -22.01
CA GLU A 101 10.49 2.53 -21.71
C GLU A 101 9.88 1.15 -21.32
N PRO A 102 10.41 0.44 -20.30
CA PRO A 102 9.99 -0.92 -20.02
C PRO A 102 8.55 -1.00 -19.50
N TRP A 103 7.77 -1.96 -20.01
CA TRP A 103 6.38 -2.19 -19.62
C TRP A 103 6.24 -3.48 -18.80
N PHE A 104 5.40 -3.43 -17.76
CA PHE A 104 5.15 -4.56 -16.87
C PHE A 104 3.65 -4.78 -16.71
N GLY A 105 3.21 -6.03 -16.88
CA GLY A 105 1.89 -6.51 -16.48
C GLY A 105 2.03 -7.42 -15.27
N ILE A 106 1.23 -7.20 -14.24
CA ILE A 106 1.23 -8.02 -13.01
C ILE A 106 -0.19 -8.54 -12.80
N GLU A 107 -0.33 -9.86 -12.70
CA GLU A 107 -1.60 -10.52 -12.39
C GLU A 107 -1.68 -10.78 -10.88
N GLN A 108 -2.57 -10.04 -10.21
CA GLN A 108 -2.80 -10.19 -8.77
C GLN A 108 -4.01 -11.08 -8.51
N GLU A 109 -3.78 -12.34 -8.16
CA GLU A 109 -4.81 -13.21 -7.63
C GLU A 109 -5.05 -12.97 -6.13
N TYR A 110 -6.28 -13.15 -5.66
CA TYR A 110 -6.63 -13.10 -4.25
C TYR A 110 -7.83 -13.99 -3.95
N THR A 111 -7.94 -14.47 -2.70
CA THR A 111 -9.10 -15.24 -2.21
C THR A 111 -9.76 -14.46 -1.08
N LEU A 112 -11.09 -14.29 -1.14
CA LEU A 112 -11.86 -13.65 -0.09
C LEU A 112 -12.14 -14.64 1.03
N PHE A 113 -12.05 -14.21 2.29
CA PHE A 113 -12.33 -15.02 3.47
C PHE A 113 -13.37 -14.36 4.38
N LYS A 114 -14.15 -15.18 5.08
CA LYS A 114 -15.02 -14.79 6.19
C LYS A 114 -14.84 -15.79 7.33
N ASP A 115 -14.52 -15.27 8.52
CA ASP A 115 -14.29 -16.08 9.74
C ASP A 115 -13.27 -17.22 9.52
N GLY A 116 -12.17 -16.93 8.80
CA GLY A 116 -11.10 -17.90 8.51
C GLY A 116 -11.42 -18.94 7.42
N THR A 117 -12.61 -18.88 6.81
CA THR A 117 -13.04 -19.79 5.74
C THR A 117 -13.19 -19.03 4.42
N PRO A 118 -12.86 -19.61 3.25
CA PRO A 118 -13.08 -18.94 1.97
C PRO A 118 -14.55 -18.51 1.81
N LEU A 119 -14.77 -17.29 1.37
CA LEU A 119 -16.11 -16.71 1.24
C LEU A 119 -16.94 -17.55 0.26
N GLY A 120 -18.11 -18.01 0.73
CA GLY A 120 -19.02 -18.85 -0.05
C GLY A 120 -18.80 -20.35 0.15
N TRP A 121 -17.76 -20.78 0.88
CA TRP A 121 -17.62 -22.18 1.26
C TRP A 121 -18.60 -22.55 2.38
N PRO A 122 -19.15 -23.77 2.36
CA PRO A 122 -19.97 -24.26 3.46
C PRO A 122 -19.09 -24.43 4.71
N LYS A 123 -19.68 -24.22 5.90
CA LYS A 123 -19.00 -24.42 7.20
C LYS A 123 -18.68 -25.90 7.51
N CYS A 124 -19.06 -26.83 6.62
CA CYS A 124 -18.81 -28.26 6.77
C CYS A 124 -17.55 -28.69 6.01
N ASN A 125 -17.08 -29.89 6.34
CA ASN A 125 -15.82 -30.46 5.87
C ASN A 125 -15.81 -30.57 4.33
N ALA A 126 -14.73 -30.07 3.73
CA ALA A 126 -14.61 -29.74 2.30
C ALA A 126 -15.01 -30.86 1.31
N ARG A 127 -15.59 -30.47 0.16
CA ARG A 127 -15.62 -31.27 -1.08
C ARG A 127 -14.89 -30.54 -2.22
N SER A 128 -14.41 -31.36 -3.17
CA SER A 128 -13.45 -31.05 -4.23
C SER A 128 -13.92 -30.01 -5.26
N MET A 129 -12.92 -29.38 -5.89
CA MET A 129 -13.05 -28.32 -6.90
C MET A 129 -13.78 -28.76 -8.17
N GLY A 130 -14.88 -28.07 -8.51
CA GLY A 130 -15.61 -28.18 -9.78
C GLY A 130 -16.84 -27.23 -9.83
N PRO A 131 -17.30 -26.78 -11.02
CA PRO A 131 -18.21 -25.63 -11.18
C PRO A 131 -19.70 -25.96 -11.04
N CYS A 132 -20.08 -26.88 -10.15
CA CYS A 132 -21.49 -27.22 -9.96
C CYS A 132 -21.78 -27.59 -8.51
N VAL A 133 -22.80 -26.96 -7.95
CA VAL A 133 -23.42 -27.39 -6.68
C VAL A 133 -23.77 -28.87 -6.80
N GLN A 134 -22.99 -29.74 -6.19
CA GLN A 134 -23.38 -31.13 -6.03
C GLN A 134 -24.09 -31.23 -4.68
N LEU A 135 -25.43 -31.16 -4.73
CA LEU A 135 -26.30 -31.63 -3.65
C LEU A 135 -25.84 -33.03 -3.25
N GLY A 136 -25.30 -33.18 -2.04
CA GLY A 136 -24.64 -34.40 -1.61
C GLY A 136 -24.76 -34.65 -0.11
N TYR A 137 -25.97 -35.08 0.28
CA TYR A 137 -26.46 -35.85 1.44
C TYR A 137 -26.02 -35.51 2.89
N PRO A 138 -26.99 -35.58 3.84
CA PRO A 138 -26.70 -35.47 5.27
C PRO A 138 -26.00 -36.74 5.76
N SER A 139 -25.12 -36.55 6.73
CA SER A 139 -24.83 -37.55 7.76
C SER A 139 -25.25 -36.96 9.10
#